data_AF-A0A6A0GQ54-F1
#
_entry.id   AF-A0A6A0GQ54-F1
#
_cell.length_a   1.000
_cell.length_b   1.000
_cell.length_c   1.000
_cell.angle_alpha   90.00
_cell.angle_beta   90.00
_cell.angle_gamma   90.00
#
_symmetry.space_group_name_H-M   'P 1'
#
loop_
_entity.id
_entity.type
_entity.pdbx_description
1 polymer ?
#
loop_
_entity_poly.entity_id
_entity_poly.type
_entity_poly.pdbx_seq_one_letter_code
_entity_poly.pdbx_strand_id
1 'polypeptide(L)'
;MVGRGCANGRGIDCCPNGREATGPQRHPQCWPIRIPRDDPFYAPRGRSCMNFIRSMLGLDQECAFGYAEQMNQVTHWLDGSNIYGSTIDQSQRLRMNQAGLMRLSNGGLLPLDPRSGGDSRVNEQPGLTAIHTLFHREHNRVARGLQQMHPGWSDEALFQEARRIVVAEVQHIIFNEWLPIIVGQNFMQSFGLNPLRTGYSFDYNFNINPNMNNEFATSAFRFGHSLVQGIINLYDANGRISTIRMREHFNSPHIFQTVPGVIDMFSRSFTQQAIQKFDSFVTNDLTNHLFQTPQQNFGMDLMSLNLHRGRDHGVAPYNAIREVLSQIYAHPDDVDFFVGGMSEKPVSGGLLGWTFLCVVGDQFARAKKGDRFFYDVGGQPGSFSEVQLQEIRKASWARILCDNSDNLDGVQPLAFRLPNQS
;
A
#
# COMPACT_ATOMS: atom_id res chain seq x y z
N MET A 1 -7.37 8.68 -1.70
CA MET A 1 -7.31 10.15 -1.59
C MET A 1 -8.73 10.69 -1.57
N VAL A 2 -9.27 10.97 -0.39
CA VAL A 2 -10.51 11.75 -0.27
C VAL A 2 -10.07 13.16 0.06
N GLY A 3 -10.22 14.09 -0.90
CA GLY A 3 -10.01 15.51 -0.63
C GLY A 3 -10.94 15.94 0.50
N ARG A 4 -10.41 16.71 1.47
CA ARG A 4 -11.25 17.32 2.51
C ARG A 4 -12.37 18.10 1.82
N GLY A 5 -13.61 17.75 2.16
CA GLY A 5 -14.82 18.29 1.55
C GLY A 5 -15.02 19.79 1.80
N CYS A 6 -16.02 20.34 1.14
CA CYS A 6 -16.50 21.70 1.38
C CYS A 6 -16.96 21.87 2.85
N ALA A 7 -17.13 23.13 3.30
CA ALA A 7 -17.53 23.50 4.67
C ALA A 7 -18.84 22.84 5.19
N ASN A 8 -19.59 22.15 4.31
CA ASN A 8 -20.82 21.41 4.58
C ASN A 8 -20.62 19.89 4.74
N GLY A 9 -19.38 19.40 4.82
CA GLY A 9 -19.07 17.98 5.07
C GLY A 9 -19.33 17.04 3.89
N ARG A 10 -19.69 17.56 2.71
CA ARG A 10 -19.79 16.78 1.47
C ARG A 10 -18.47 16.82 0.71
N GLY A 11 -18.05 15.68 0.16
CA GLY A 11 -16.88 15.59 -0.72
C GLY A 11 -17.04 16.49 -1.95
N ILE A 12 -15.92 16.96 -2.49
CA ILE A 12 -15.90 17.78 -3.71
C ILE A 12 -16.32 16.89 -4.90
N ASP A 13 -17.35 17.30 -5.62
CA ASP A 13 -17.80 16.63 -6.86
C ASP A 13 -17.59 17.55 -8.06
N CYS A 14 -16.61 17.20 -8.88
CA CYS A 14 -16.20 17.92 -10.08
C CYS A 14 -16.90 17.42 -11.34
N CYS A 15 -17.63 16.30 -11.25
CA CYS A 15 -18.38 15.73 -12.36
C CYS A 15 -19.81 15.32 -11.94
N PRO A 16 -20.58 16.26 -11.36
CA PRO A 16 -21.92 15.95 -10.86
C PRO A 16 -22.82 15.46 -12.00
N ASN A 17 -23.52 14.36 -11.75
CA ASN A 17 -24.39 13.72 -12.73
C ASN A 17 -23.70 13.41 -14.07
N GLY A 18 -22.37 13.23 -14.07
CA GLY A 18 -21.61 12.86 -15.27
C GLY A 18 -21.29 14.03 -16.19
N ARG A 19 -21.44 15.28 -15.74
CA ARG A 19 -21.11 16.49 -16.49
C ARG A 19 -20.14 17.36 -15.69
N GLU A 20 -19.23 18.03 -16.39
CA GLU A 20 -18.22 18.89 -15.74
C GLU A 20 -18.93 20.02 -14.97
N ALA A 21 -18.59 20.19 -13.69
CA ALA A 21 -19.14 21.27 -12.88
C ALA A 21 -18.74 22.64 -13.46
N THR A 22 -19.70 23.55 -13.60
CA THR A 22 -19.48 24.89 -14.16
C THR A 22 -19.95 26.00 -13.22
N GLY A 23 -19.39 27.20 -13.37
CA GLY A 23 -19.81 28.39 -12.63
C GLY A 23 -19.56 28.25 -11.11
N PRO A 24 -20.45 28.78 -10.25
CA PRO A 24 -20.27 28.79 -8.79
C PRO A 24 -20.19 27.40 -8.14
N GLN A 25 -20.62 26.34 -8.85
CA GLN A 25 -20.56 24.96 -8.35
C GLN A 25 -19.18 24.32 -8.56
N ARG A 26 -18.31 24.91 -9.38
CA ARG A 26 -16.97 24.38 -9.64
C ARG A 26 -16.01 24.80 -8.54
N HIS A 27 -15.57 23.81 -7.75
CA HIS A 27 -14.51 24.03 -6.77
C HIS A 27 -13.17 24.34 -7.47
N PRO A 28 -12.31 25.24 -6.94
CA PRO A 28 -11.03 25.60 -7.59
C PRO A 28 -10.08 24.42 -7.82
N GLN A 29 -10.17 23.38 -6.99
CA GLN A 29 -9.36 22.15 -7.11
C GLN A 29 -9.94 21.13 -8.10
N CYS A 30 -11.02 21.45 -8.80
CA CYS A 30 -11.63 20.55 -9.77
C CYS A 30 -10.87 20.52 -11.09
N TRP A 31 -10.42 19.31 -11.42
CA TRP A 31 -9.81 18.99 -12.71
C TRP A 31 -10.35 17.64 -13.20
N PRO A 32 -11.63 17.56 -13.60
CA PRO A 32 -12.24 16.29 -13.96
C PRO A 32 -11.62 15.71 -15.23
N ILE A 33 -11.54 14.38 -15.29
CA ILE A 33 -11.04 13.67 -16.47
C ILE A 33 -12.14 13.69 -17.53
N ARG A 34 -11.88 14.30 -18.69
CA ARG A 34 -12.84 14.35 -19.79
C ARG A 34 -12.97 12.99 -20.46
N ILE A 35 -14.21 12.58 -20.71
CA ILE A 35 -14.53 11.33 -21.40
C ILE A 35 -14.79 11.64 -22.88
N PRO A 36 -14.11 10.97 -23.83
CA PRO A 36 -14.36 11.12 -25.26
C PRO A 36 -15.83 10.80 -25.63
N ARG A 37 -16.35 11.44 -26.68
CA ARG A 37 -17.75 11.22 -27.11
C ARG A 37 -17.98 9.83 -27.69
N ASP A 38 -16.92 9.22 -28.19
CA ASP A 38 -16.85 7.88 -28.77
C ASP A 38 -16.34 6.83 -27.77
N ASP A 39 -16.23 7.18 -26.48
CA ASP A 39 -15.86 6.22 -25.44
C ASP A 39 -16.89 5.06 -25.39
N PRO A 40 -16.45 3.80 -25.58
CA PRO A 40 -17.37 2.67 -25.74
C PRO A 40 -18.09 2.27 -24.46
N PHE A 41 -17.59 2.66 -23.29
CA PHE A 41 -18.14 2.25 -22.00
C PHE A 41 -18.92 3.39 -21.34
N TYR A 42 -18.32 4.57 -21.23
CA TYR A 42 -18.86 5.68 -20.47
C TYR A 42 -19.84 6.55 -21.27
N ALA A 43 -19.61 6.75 -22.58
CA ALA A 43 -20.48 7.60 -23.39
C ALA A 43 -21.92 7.06 -23.50
N PRO A 44 -22.17 5.75 -23.71
CA PRO A 44 -23.53 5.18 -23.68
C PRO A 44 -24.24 5.34 -22.33
N ARG A 45 -23.49 5.59 -21.25
CA ARG A 45 -24.00 5.81 -19.89
C ARG A 45 -24.22 7.29 -19.58
N GLY A 46 -24.13 8.16 -20.60
CA GLY A 46 -24.36 9.60 -20.48
C GLY A 46 -23.29 10.34 -19.70
N ARG A 47 -22.07 9.79 -19.59
CA ARG A 47 -20.95 10.44 -18.89
C ARG A 47 -20.07 11.18 -19.88
N SER A 48 -19.76 12.44 -19.57
CA SER A 48 -18.78 13.27 -20.29
C SER A 48 -17.52 13.57 -19.46
N CYS A 49 -17.50 13.18 -18.19
CA CYS A 49 -16.31 13.24 -17.34
C CYS A 49 -16.30 12.16 -16.24
N MET A 50 -15.14 11.99 -15.61
CA MET A 50 -14.98 11.34 -14.31
C MET A 50 -14.56 12.37 -13.26
N ASN A 51 -15.02 12.17 -12.02
CA ASN A 51 -14.67 13.05 -10.92
C ASN A 51 -13.17 12.96 -10.60
N PHE A 52 -12.49 14.11 -10.55
CA PHE A 52 -11.10 14.20 -10.13
C PHE A 52 -10.83 15.54 -9.45
N ILE A 53 -10.13 15.46 -8.32
CA ILE A 53 -9.74 16.59 -7.49
C ILE A 53 -8.22 16.58 -7.40
N ARG A 54 -7.59 17.74 -7.62
CA ARG A 54 -6.15 17.93 -7.47
C ARG A 54 -5.67 17.61 -6.06
N SER A 55 -4.45 17.11 -5.95
CA SER A 55 -3.82 16.78 -4.67
C SER A 55 -3.57 18.04 -3.85
N MET A 56 -3.61 17.88 -2.52
CA MET A 56 -3.25 18.95 -1.62
C MET A 56 -1.76 19.29 -1.76
N LEU A 57 -1.46 20.58 -1.86
CA LEU A 57 -0.10 21.07 -1.93
C LEU A 57 0.56 21.03 -0.54
N GLY A 58 1.83 20.67 -0.50
CA GLY A 58 2.70 20.89 0.64
C GLY A 58 3.09 22.36 0.73
N LEU A 59 3.34 22.84 1.95
CA LEU A 59 3.97 24.13 2.15
C LEU A 59 5.48 23.92 2.10
N ASP A 60 6.15 24.74 1.31
CA ASP A 60 7.61 24.85 1.40
C ASP A 60 8.02 25.27 2.82
N GLN A 61 9.09 24.68 3.35
CA GLN A 61 9.51 24.93 4.74
C GLN A 61 9.98 26.37 4.96
N GLU A 62 10.48 27.02 3.91
CA GLU A 62 10.91 28.42 3.94
C GLU A 62 9.76 29.37 3.54
N CYS A 63 8.56 28.84 3.29
CA CYS A 63 7.41 29.56 2.73
C CYS A 63 7.79 30.33 1.44
N ALA A 64 8.75 29.82 0.67
CA ALA A 64 9.19 30.44 -0.56
C ALA A 64 8.24 30.15 -1.71
N PHE A 65 8.19 31.06 -2.69
CA PHE A 65 7.53 30.79 -3.96
C PHE A 65 8.34 29.77 -4.75
N GLY A 66 7.66 28.74 -5.25
CA GLY A 66 8.30 27.67 -6.04
C GLY A 66 7.27 26.88 -6.84
N TYR A 67 7.72 25.76 -7.39
CA TYR A 67 6.83 24.79 -8.02
C TYR A 67 5.88 24.17 -7.00
N ALA A 68 4.72 23.71 -7.49
CA ALA A 68 3.70 23.12 -6.63
C ALA A 68 4.11 21.70 -6.23
N GLU A 69 4.50 21.52 -4.96
CA GLU A 69 4.80 20.22 -4.37
C GLU A 69 3.59 19.64 -3.64
N GLN A 70 3.41 18.31 -3.67
CA GLN A 70 2.26 17.66 -3.01
C GLN A 70 2.63 17.14 -1.62
N MET A 71 1.67 17.19 -0.70
CA MET A 71 1.87 16.78 0.68
C MET A 71 1.78 15.24 0.84
N ASN A 72 2.80 14.64 1.45
CA ASN A 72 2.68 13.32 2.03
C ASN A 72 2.03 13.42 3.43
N GLN A 73 0.90 12.74 3.63
CA GLN A 73 0.13 12.81 4.88
C GLN A 73 0.47 11.67 5.87
N VAL A 74 1.38 10.77 5.48
CA VAL A 74 1.88 9.70 6.33
C VAL A 74 3.38 9.81 6.53
N THR A 75 3.91 9.11 7.52
CA THR A 75 5.36 9.00 7.70
C THR A 75 5.99 8.34 6.46
N HIS A 76 7.16 8.82 6.03
CA HIS A 76 7.88 8.22 4.90
C HIS A 76 8.64 6.93 5.29
N TRP A 77 8.70 6.63 6.59
CA TRP A 77 9.37 5.46 7.14
C TRP A 77 8.55 4.18 6.96
N LEU A 78 9.25 3.05 6.93
CA LEU A 78 8.62 1.73 7.06
C LEU A 78 8.42 1.42 8.55
N ASP A 79 7.61 2.24 9.23
CA ASP A 79 7.43 2.26 10.69
C ASP A 79 6.08 1.70 11.17
N GLY A 80 5.38 1.00 10.27
CA GLY A 80 4.04 0.48 10.51
C GLY A 80 2.98 1.56 10.70
N SER A 81 3.15 2.78 10.19
CA SER A 81 2.13 3.84 10.29
C SER A 81 0.77 3.47 9.70
N ASN A 82 0.70 2.52 8.77
CA ASN A 82 -0.55 1.92 8.30
C ASN A 82 -1.26 1.07 9.36
N ILE A 83 -0.53 0.56 10.35
CA ILE A 83 -1.04 -0.17 11.53
C ILE A 83 -1.31 0.81 12.68
N TYR A 84 -0.35 1.70 12.97
CA TYR A 84 -0.32 2.49 14.21
C TYR A 84 -0.75 3.96 14.06
N GLY A 85 -0.97 4.44 12.85
CA GLY A 85 -1.26 5.84 12.56
C GLY A 85 -0.01 6.68 12.35
N SER A 86 -0.18 7.83 11.70
CA SER A 86 0.87 8.83 11.45
C SER A 86 0.78 10.04 12.40
N THR A 87 -0.23 10.08 13.28
CA THR A 87 -0.37 11.10 14.32
C THR A 87 -0.64 10.47 15.69
N ILE A 88 -0.35 11.21 16.76
CA ILE A 88 -0.61 10.78 18.14
C ILE A 88 -2.10 10.46 18.32
N ASP A 89 -3.00 11.32 17.85
CA ASP A 89 -4.45 11.12 17.92
C ASP A 89 -4.92 9.88 17.15
N GLN A 90 -4.29 9.58 16.01
CA GLN A 90 -4.59 8.34 15.28
C GLN A 90 -4.17 7.13 16.11
N SER A 91 -2.94 7.12 16.62
CA SER A 91 -2.40 6.01 17.42
C SER A 91 -3.22 5.76 18.69
N GLN A 92 -3.54 6.81 19.45
CA GLN A 92 -4.35 6.69 20.68
C GLN A 92 -5.76 6.14 20.43
N ARG A 93 -6.40 6.51 19.31
CA ARG A 93 -7.74 5.99 18.97
C ARG A 93 -7.73 4.51 18.63
N LEU A 94 -6.62 4.01 18.08
CA LEU A 94 -6.44 2.61 17.68
C LEU A 94 -6.07 1.70 18.86
N ARG A 95 -5.63 2.29 19.98
CA ARG A 95 -5.23 1.56 21.20
C ARG A 95 -6.41 1.27 22.11
N MET A 96 -6.38 0.09 22.73
CA MET A 96 -7.30 -0.27 23.81
C MET A 96 -6.98 0.51 25.09
N ASN A 97 -5.74 1.02 25.21
CA ASN A 97 -5.17 1.67 26.40
C ASN A 97 -5.23 0.76 27.62
N GLN A 98 -5.08 -0.54 27.36
CA GLN A 98 -4.97 -1.57 28.37
C GLN A 98 -4.02 -2.66 27.86
N ALA A 99 -3.05 -3.04 28.70
CA ALA A 99 -2.09 -4.11 28.44
C ALA A 99 -1.26 -3.93 27.14
N GLY A 100 -1.11 -2.70 26.65
CA GLY A 100 -0.43 -2.37 25.42
C GLY A 100 -1.18 -2.80 24.15
N LEU A 101 -2.46 -3.15 24.24
CA LEU A 101 -3.21 -3.76 23.14
C LEU A 101 -3.77 -2.73 22.15
N MET A 102 -3.89 -3.14 20.89
CA MET A 102 -4.68 -2.50 19.84
C MET A 102 -6.16 -2.92 19.95
N ARG A 103 -7.06 -2.02 19.58
CA ARG A 103 -8.51 -2.26 19.58
C ARG A 103 -8.89 -3.23 18.47
N LEU A 104 -9.56 -4.30 18.87
CA LEU A 104 -10.23 -5.24 17.98
C LEU A 104 -11.69 -5.38 18.45
N SER A 105 -12.59 -5.66 17.52
CA SER A 105 -13.96 -6.09 17.82
C SER A 105 -14.02 -7.60 18.09
N ASN A 106 -15.23 -8.11 18.32
CA ASN A 106 -15.48 -9.55 18.47
C ASN A 106 -14.85 -10.35 17.32
N GLY A 107 -14.28 -11.52 17.65
CA GLY A 107 -13.57 -12.36 16.70
C GLY A 107 -12.22 -11.79 16.25
N GLY A 108 -11.65 -10.81 16.96
CA GLY A 108 -10.32 -10.27 16.64
C GLY A 108 -10.27 -9.51 15.31
N LEU A 109 -11.39 -8.91 14.89
CA LEU A 109 -11.51 -8.12 13.66
C LEU A 109 -11.25 -6.64 13.93
N LEU A 110 -10.90 -5.88 12.90
CA LEU A 110 -10.88 -4.42 13.01
C LEU A 110 -12.29 -3.88 13.28
N PRO A 111 -12.44 -2.83 14.11
CA PRO A 111 -13.72 -2.16 14.29
C PRO A 111 -14.33 -1.67 12.96
N LEU A 112 -15.67 -1.64 12.89
CA LEU A 112 -16.43 -1.12 11.74
C LEU A 112 -16.45 0.42 11.69
N ASP A 113 -15.29 1.04 11.85
CA ASP A 113 -15.09 2.47 11.63
C ASP A 113 -14.17 2.60 10.41
N PRO A 114 -14.45 3.47 9.42
CA PRO A 114 -13.50 3.78 8.35
C PRO A 114 -12.11 4.20 8.84
N ARG A 115 -11.97 4.56 10.12
CA ARG A 115 -10.73 4.98 10.79
C ARG A 115 -10.17 3.92 11.75
N SER A 116 -10.52 2.65 11.53
CA SER A 116 -10.11 1.51 12.37
C SER A 116 -8.70 0.98 12.09
N GLY A 117 -7.99 1.56 11.12
CA GLY A 117 -6.57 1.33 10.87
C GLY A 117 -5.75 2.62 10.96
N GLY A 118 -4.43 2.47 10.97
CA GLY A 118 -3.47 3.58 10.89
C GLY A 118 -3.53 4.37 9.59
N ASP A 119 -4.07 3.77 8.53
CA ASP A 119 -4.32 4.41 7.24
C ASP A 119 -5.81 4.46 6.89
N SER A 120 -6.25 5.58 6.31
CA SER A 120 -7.64 5.82 5.87
C SER A 120 -8.15 4.85 4.80
N ARG A 121 -7.27 4.14 4.10
CA ARG A 121 -7.57 3.21 3.01
C ARG A 121 -7.73 1.77 3.49
N VAL A 122 -7.74 1.52 4.80
CA VAL A 122 -7.83 0.17 5.39
C VAL A 122 -8.96 -0.71 4.83
N ASN A 123 -10.08 -0.10 4.40
CA ASN A 123 -11.25 -0.79 3.87
C ASN A 123 -11.34 -0.75 2.33
N GLU A 124 -10.32 -0.23 1.63
CA GLU A 124 -10.37 -0.01 0.18
C GLU A 124 -10.74 -1.29 -0.57
N GLN A 125 -10.13 -2.42 -0.19
CA GLN A 125 -10.46 -3.75 -0.69
C GLN A 125 -10.26 -4.81 0.41
N PRO A 126 -10.96 -5.96 0.36
CA PRO A 126 -11.06 -6.85 1.52
C PRO A 126 -9.74 -7.58 1.85
N GLY A 127 -8.93 -7.97 0.87
CA GLY A 127 -7.58 -8.50 1.13
C GLY A 127 -6.68 -7.52 1.89
N LEU A 128 -6.79 -6.21 1.65
CA LEU A 128 -6.06 -5.18 2.41
C LEU A 128 -6.54 -5.17 3.86
N THR A 129 -7.86 -5.14 4.07
CA THR A 129 -8.46 -5.19 5.42
C THR A 129 -8.04 -6.46 6.18
N ALA A 130 -7.94 -7.61 5.50
CA ALA A 130 -7.45 -8.84 6.10
C ALA A 130 -5.99 -8.73 6.55
N ILE A 131 -5.09 -8.18 5.73
CA ILE A 131 -3.68 -7.93 6.11
C ILE A 131 -3.59 -6.98 7.31
N HIS A 132 -4.35 -5.89 7.32
CA HIS A 132 -4.38 -4.98 8.47
C HIS A 132 -4.88 -5.67 9.74
N THR A 133 -5.89 -6.54 9.63
CA THR A 133 -6.40 -7.33 10.75
C THR A 133 -5.33 -8.27 11.30
N LEU A 134 -4.62 -8.99 10.42
CA LEU A 134 -3.53 -9.88 10.80
C LEU A 134 -2.43 -9.16 11.57
N PHE A 135 -2.01 -7.96 11.15
CA PHE A 135 -0.99 -7.20 11.88
C PHE A 135 -1.49 -6.59 13.20
N HIS A 136 -2.77 -6.25 13.34
CA HIS A 136 -3.32 -5.87 14.64
C HIS A 136 -3.39 -7.07 15.61
N ARG A 137 -3.71 -8.26 15.09
CA ARG A 137 -3.64 -9.51 15.84
C ARG A 137 -2.20 -9.81 16.26
N GLU A 138 -1.22 -9.60 15.37
CA GLU A 138 0.19 -9.84 15.66
C GLU A 138 0.70 -8.93 16.77
N HIS A 139 0.39 -7.64 16.70
CA HIS A 139 0.72 -6.71 17.77
C HIS A 139 0.13 -7.17 19.12
N ASN A 140 -1.14 -7.59 19.14
CA ASN A 140 -1.78 -8.07 20.36
C ASN A 140 -1.18 -9.40 20.85
N ARG A 141 -0.70 -10.27 19.96
CA ARG A 141 0.02 -11.51 20.30
C ARG A 141 1.34 -11.19 20.98
N VAL A 142 2.14 -10.30 20.39
CA VAL A 142 3.43 -9.85 20.95
C VAL A 142 3.24 -9.14 22.29
N ALA A 143 2.30 -8.19 22.39
CA ALA A 143 2.02 -7.45 23.62
C ALA A 143 1.61 -8.37 24.78
N ARG A 144 0.77 -9.38 24.52
CA ARG A 144 0.41 -10.40 25.53
C ARG A 144 1.61 -11.22 25.97
N GLY A 145 2.47 -11.63 25.04
CA GLY A 145 3.71 -12.34 25.37
C GLY A 145 4.64 -11.49 26.25
N LEU A 146 4.84 -10.22 25.89
CA LEU A 146 5.61 -9.27 26.69
C LEU A 146 5.01 -9.06 28.08
N GLN A 147 3.68 -8.94 28.20
CA GLN A 147 3.01 -8.79 29.49
C GLN A 147 3.22 -10.01 30.40
N GLN A 148 3.21 -11.23 29.84
CA GLN A 148 3.48 -12.45 30.61
C GLN A 148 4.92 -12.49 31.14
N MET A 149 5.90 -12.04 30.35
CA MET A 149 7.31 -11.98 30.75
C MET A 149 7.63 -10.79 31.66
N HIS A 150 6.87 -9.70 31.53
CA HIS A 150 7.06 -8.45 32.26
C HIS A 150 5.76 -7.92 32.88
N PRO A 151 5.20 -8.58 33.92
CA PRO A 151 3.91 -8.20 34.50
C PRO A 151 3.83 -6.78 35.08
N GLY A 152 4.98 -6.18 35.41
CA GLY A 152 5.08 -4.83 35.97
C GLY A 152 5.20 -3.70 34.93
N TRP A 153 5.26 -4.01 33.63
CA TRP A 153 5.35 -2.98 32.59
C TRP A 153 4.02 -2.23 32.44
N SER A 154 4.13 -0.92 32.13
CA SER A 154 2.97 -0.07 31.85
C SER A 154 2.35 -0.39 30.49
N ASP A 155 1.11 0.07 30.28
CA ASP A 155 0.45 0.01 28.97
C ASP A 155 1.32 0.60 27.85
N GLU A 156 1.95 1.75 28.13
CA GLU A 156 2.81 2.43 27.16
C GLU A 156 4.07 1.63 26.83
N ALA A 157 4.74 1.05 27.84
CA ALA A 157 5.94 0.24 27.60
C ALA A 157 5.61 -1.01 26.78
N LEU A 158 4.51 -1.70 27.11
CA LEU A 158 4.04 -2.86 26.36
C LEU A 158 3.70 -2.49 24.91
N PHE A 159 2.96 -1.39 24.71
CA PHE A 159 2.59 -0.93 23.38
C PHE A 159 3.81 -0.58 22.53
N GLN A 160 4.76 0.20 23.06
CA GLN A 160 5.92 0.64 22.28
C GLN A 160 6.88 -0.51 21.95
N GLU A 161 7.11 -1.44 22.87
CA GLU A 161 7.95 -2.61 22.58
C GLU A 161 7.27 -3.58 21.60
N ALA A 162 5.96 -3.82 21.73
CA ALA A 162 5.22 -4.61 20.75
C ALA A 162 5.22 -3.94 19.37
N ARG A 163 5.00 -2.63 19.30
CA ARG A 163 5.10 -1.85 18.06
C ARG A 163 6.48 -1.99 17.44
N ARG A 164 7.54 -1.80 18.23
CA ARG A 164 8.93 -1.87 17.77
C ARG A 164 9.26 -3.25 17.17
N ILE A 165 8.82 -4.34 17.81
CA ILE A 165 9.00 -5.71 17.32
C ILE A 165 8.23 -5.94 16.01
N VAL A 166 6.93 -5.61 15.97
CA VAL A 166 6.12 -5.83 14.75
C VAL A 166 6.62 -4.99 13.57
N VAL A 167 7.07 -3.76 13.82
CA VAL A 167 7.73 -2.94 12.78
C VAL A 167 8.98 -3.62 12.26
N ALA A 168 9.79 -4.20 13.14
CA ALA A 168 10.98 -4.95 12.74
C ALA A 168 10.64 -6.19 11.91
N GLU A 169 9.58 -6.92 12.26
CA GLU A 169 9.07 -8.04 11.46
C GLU A 169 8.64 -7.57 10.06
N VAL A 170 7.87 -6.49 9.97
CA VAL A 170 7.43 -5.90 8.70
C VAL A 170 8.63 -5.49 7.84
N GLN A 171 9.59 -4.76 8.40
CA GLN A 171 10.80 -4.36 7.68
C GLN A 171 11.60 -5.57 7.22
N HIS A 172 11.79 -6.58 8.08
CA HIS A 172 12.51 -7.78 7.71
C HIS A 172 11.81 -8.54 6.57
N ILE A 173 10.50 -8.79 6.67
CA ILE A 173 9.71 -9.49 5.65
C ILE A 173 9.77 -8.75 4.30
N ILE A 174 9.63 -7.41 4.32
CA ILE A 174 9.72 -6.60 3.09
C ILE A 174 11.06 -6.79 2.40
N PHE A 175 12.18 -6.67 3.10
CA PHE A 175 13.52 -6.73 2.48
C PHE A 175 14.01 -8.16 2.23
N ASN A 176 13.57 -9.14 3.02
CA ASN A 176 14.01 -10.52 2.92
C ASN A 176 13.20 -11.33 1.91
N GLU A 177 11.88 -11.10 1.83
CA GLU A 177 10.98 -11.96 1.05
C GLU A 177 10.37 -11.24 -0.16
N TRP A 178 9.82 -10.04 0.05
CA TRP A 178 9.02 -9.38 -0.98
C TRP A 178 9.85 -8.58 -1.98
N LEU A 179 10.71 -7.67 -1.50
CA LEU A 179 11.48 -6.76 -2.34
C LEU A 179 12.36 -7.49 -3.37
N PRO A 180 13.06 -8.60 -3.04
CA PRO A 180 13.85 -9.34 -4.02
C PRO A 180 13.04 -9.89 -5.20
N ILE A 181 11.75 -10.17 -5.04
CA ILE A 181 10.86 -10.62 -6.13
C ILE A 181 10.55 -9.45 -7.07
N ILE A 182 10.42 -8.24 -6.51
CA ILE A 182 10.09 -7.03 -7.26
C ILE A 182 11.30 -6.51 -8.04
N VAL A 183 12.44 -6.33 -7.35
CA VAL A 183 13.62 -5.66 -7.93
C VAL A 183 14.69 -6.63 -8.44
N GLY A 184 14.62 -7.90 -8.07
CA GLY A 184 15.60 -8.91 -8.44
C GLY A 184 16.85 -8.92 -7.57
N GLN A 185 17.48 -10.10 -7.46
CA GLN A 185 18.62 -10.34 -6.57
C GLN A 185 19.86 -9.51 -6.93
N ASN A 186 20.15 -9.32 -8.22
CA ASN A 186 21.28 -8.52 -8.68
C ASN A 186 21.17 -7.07 -8.19
N PHE A 187 19.96 -6.51 -8.25
CA PHE A 187 19.70 -5.15 -7.80
C PHE A 187 19.74 -5.03 -6.27
N MET A 188 19.15 -6.01 -5.56
CA MET A 188 19.26 -6.10 -4.10
C MET A 188 20.72 -6.06 -3.64
N GLN A 189 21.61 -6.77 -4.33
CA GLN A 189 23.03 -6.79 -4.04
C GLN A 189 23.71 -5.45 -4.38
N SER A 190 23.49 -4.89 -5.57
CA SER A 190 24.19 -3.67 -6.01
C SER A 190 23.82 -2.44 -5.17
N PHE A 191 22.62 -2.40 -4.59
CA PHE A 191 22.17 -1.29 -3.73
C PHE A 191 22.39 -1.56 -2.23
N GLY A 192 22.92 -2.73 -1.84
CA GLY A 192 23.13 -3.08 -0.43
C GLY A 192 21.82 -3.27 0.35
N LEU A 193 20.78 -3.77 -0.31
CA LEU A 193 19.44 -3.91 0.28
C LEU A 193 19.27 -5.22 1.04
N ASN A 194 20.06 -6.25 0.72
CA ASN A 194 19.97 -7.56 1.37
C ASN A 194 20.09 -7.44 2.90
N PRO A 195 19.16 -8.04 3.66
CA PRO A 195 19.30 -8.23 5.10
C PRO A 195 20.59 -8.96 5.47
N LEU A 196 21.24 -8.54 6.54
CA LEU A 196 22.35 -9.30 7.13
C LEU A 196 21.81 -10.57 7.80
N ARG A 197 22.59 -11.65 7.78
CA ARG A 197 22.27 -12.90 8.51
C ARG A 197 22.67 -12.83 9.98
N THR A 198 23.72 -12.09 10.30
CA THR A 198 24.29 -11.96 11.65
C THR A 198 24.80 -10.54 11.88
N GLY A 199 24.91 -10.14 13.16
CA GLY A 199 25.43 -8.82 13.54
C GLY A 199 24.52 -7.66 13.15
N TYR A 200 25.11 -6.48 13.06
CA TYR A 200 24.45 -5.20 12.81
C TYR A 200 24.82 -4.61 11.46
N SER A 201 23.90 -3.84 10.88
CA SER A 201 24.19 -2.91 9.80
C SER A 201 24.71 -1.59 10.36
N PHE A 202 25.69 -1.01 9.66
CA PHE A 202 26.21 0.34 9.94
C PHE A 202 26.01 1.27 8.74
N ASP A 203 25.07 0.93 7.85
CA ASP A 203 24.78 1.70 6.63
C ASP A 203 23.97 2.99 6.89
N TYR A 204 23.52 3.21 8.14
CA TYR A 204 22.76 4.40 8.49
C TYR A 204 23.58 5.67 8.23
N ASN A 205 23.00 6.59 7.47
CA ASN A 205 23.61 7.88 7.16
C ASN A 205 22.57 9.00 7.30
N PHE A 206 22.78 9.87 8.29
CA PHE A 206 21.91 11.00 8.57
C PHE A 206 21.83 12.05 7.44
N ASN A 207 22.77 12.04 6.49
CA ASN A 207 22.77 12.94 5.33
C ASN A 207 21.89 12.42 4.18
N ILE A 208 21.38 11.19 4.26
CA ILE A 208 20.46 10.67 3.25
C ILE A 208 19.08 11.29 3.50
N ASN A 209 18.49 11.88 2.46
CA ASN A 209 17.11 12.34 2.51
C ASN A 209 16.16 11.13 2.29
N PRO A 210 15.39 10.72 3.31
CA PRO A 210 14.49 9.57 3.25
C PRO A 210 13.10 9.92 2.70
N ASN A 211 12.83 11.19 2.38
CA ASN A 211 11.52 11.62 1.92
C ASN A 211 11.09 10.84 0.67
N MET A 212 9.78 10.72 0.52
CA MET A 212 9.18 9.98 -0.57
C MET A 212 9.24 10.79 -1.87
N ASN A 213 9.86 10.23 -2.91
CA ASN A 213 9.88 10.82 -4.24
C ASN A 213 8.47 10.85 -4.84
N ASN A 214 8.14 11.91 -5.58
CA ASN A 214 6.83 12.07 -6.19
C ASN A 214 6.61 11.04 -7.30
N GLU A 215 7.65 10.76 -8.09
CA GLU A 215 7.70 9.72 -9.12
C GLU A 215 7.39 8.35 -8.52
N PHE A 216 7.89 8.06 -7.33
CA PHE A 216 7.62 6.82 -6.61
C PHE A 216 6.15 6.73 -6.20
N ALA A 217 5.67 7.71 -5.43
CA ALA A 217 4.33 7.67 -4.81
C ALA A 217 3.19 7.82 -5.83
N THR A 218 3.41 8.60 -6.88
CA THR A 218 2.39 8.97 -7.85
C THR A 218 2.37 8.06 -9.06
N SER A 219 3.48 7.36 -9.34
CA SER A 219 3.59 6.57 -10.56
C SER A 219 4.27 5.22 -10.37
N ALA A 220 5.58 5.15 -10.11
CA ALA A 220 6.33 3.90 -10.19
C ALA A 220 5.78 2.81 -9.25
N PHE A 221 5.45 3.16 -7.99
CA PHE A 221 4.93 2.19 -7.03
C PHE A 221 3.47 1.77 -7.29
N ARG A 222 2.84 2.31 -8.34
CA ARG A 222 1.52 1.90 -8.82
C ARG A 222 1.57 0.76 -9.84
N PHE A 223 2.77 0.22 -10.12
CA PHE A 223 2.95 -0.98 -10.94
C PHE A 223 2.04 -2.13 -10.48
N GLY A 224 1.79 -2.21 -9.17
CA GLY A 224 0.95 -3.22 -8.54
C GLY A 224 -0.49 -3.27 -9.05
N HIS A 225 -1.01 -2.19 -9.66
CA HIS A 225 -2.38 -2.18 -10.19
C HIS A 225 -2.60 -3.17 -11.35
N SER A 226 -1.56 -3.52 -12.11
CA SER A 226 -1.62 -4.59 -13.14
C SER A 226 -1.68 -6.00 -12.52
N LEU A 227 -1.21 -6.15 -11.28
CA LEU A 227 -1.12 -7.44 -10.59
C LEU A 227 -2.44 -7.84 -9.91
N VAL A 228 -3.41 -6.94 -9.89
CA VAL A 228 -4.65 -7.11 -9.14
C VAL A 228 -5.64 -8.02 -9.86
N GLN A 229 -6.16 -9.01 -9.13
CA GLN A 229 -7.22 -9.90 -9.59
C GLN A 229 -8.60 -9.27 -9.49
N GLY A 230 -9.44 -9.37 -10.52
CA GLY A 230 -10.85 -8.96 -10.45
C GLY A 230 -11.74 -9.94 -9.67
N ILE A 231 -11.34 -11.22 -9.61
CA ILE A 231 -12.04 -12.27 -8.87
C ILE A 231 -11.07 -12.80 -7.82
N ILE A 232 -11.50 -12.80 -6.57
CA ILE A 232 -10.72 -13.34 -5.45
C ILE A 232 -11.31 -14.70 -5.09
N ASN A 233 -10.47 -15.73 -5.12
CA ASN A 233 -10.80 -17.07 -4.65
C ASN A 233 -10.62 -17.08 -3.14
N LEU A 234 -11.61 -17.57 -2.41
CA LEU A 234 -11.57 -17.78 -0.96
C LEU A 234 -11.56 -19.29 -0.70
N TYR A 235 -10.51 -19.76 -0.05
CA TYR A 235 -10.29 -21.18 0.24
C TYR A 235 -10.71 -21.46 1.68
N ASP A 236 -11.63 -22.38 1.91
CA ASP A 236 -11.95 -22.82 3.26
C ASP A 236 -10.96 -23.88 3.80
N ALA A 237 -11.19 -24.34 5.04
CA ALA A 237 -10.33 -25.34 5.68
C ALA A 237 -10.33 -26.71 4.97
N ASN A 238 -11.38 -27.03 4.21
CA ASN A 238 -11.50 -28.29 3.46
C ASN A 238 -10.96 -28.15 2.03
N GLY A 239 -10.41 -26.99 1.67
CA GLY A 239 -9.94 -26.69 0.31
C GLY A 239 -11.06 -26.38 -0.69
N ARG A 240 -12.31 -26.21 -0.23
CA ARG A 240 -13.39 -25.77 -1.10
C ARG A 240 -13.21 -24.29 -1.41
N ILE A 241 -13.43 -23.96 -2.69
CA ILE A 241 -13.24 -22.61 -3.22
C ILE A 241 -14.60 -21.93 -3.36
N SER A 242 -14.74 -20.75 -2.77
CA SER A 242 -15.75 -19.76 -3.15
C SER A 242 -15.08 -18.57 -3.82
N THR A 243 -15.85 -17.72 -4.50
CA THR A 243 -15.29 -16.58 -5.24
C THR A 243 -16.06 -15.31 -4.92
N ILE A 244 -15.35 -14.20 -4.81
CA ILE A 244 -15.93 -12.86 -4.72
C ILE A 244 -15.41 -11.97 -5.85
N ARG A 245 -16.20 -10.97 -6.27
CA ARG A 245 -15.80 -9.99 -7.28
C ARG A 245 -15.33 -8.71 -6.60
N MET A 246 -14.14 -8.24 -6.93
CA MET A 246 -13.55 -7.07 -6.28
C MET A 246 -14.46 -5.84 -6.36
N ARG A 247 -15.11 -5.61 -7.50
CA ARG A 247 -16.05 -4.49 -7.72
C ARG A 247 -17.22 -4.42 -6.73
N GLU A 248 -17.55 -5.51 -6.04
CA GLU A 248 -18.66 -5.59 -5.08
C GLU A 248 -18.20 -5.31 -3.63
N HIS A 249 -16.89 -5.21 -3.41
CA HIS A 249 -16.30 -5.15 -2.07
C HIS A 249 -15.44 -3.92 -1.80
N PHE A 250 -15.34 -2.98 -2.74
CA PHE A 250 -14.57 -1.76 -2.49
C PHE A 250 -15.19 -0.93 -1.36
N ASN A 251 -14.35 -0.42 -0.45
CA ASN A 251 -14.76 0.40 0.70
C ASN A 251 -15.83 -0.26 1.59
N SER A 252 -15.92 -1.59 1.57
CA SER A 252 -16.99 -2.35 2.24
C SER A 252 -16.43 -3.46 3.13
N PRO A 253 -16.43 -3.29 4.46
CA PRO A 253 -15.98 -4.33 5.39
C PRO A 253 -17.05 -5.42 5.66
N HIS A 254 -18.20 -5.37 4.97
CA HIS A 254 -19.37 -6.22 5.27
C HIS A 254 -19.08 -7.73 5.22
N ILE A 255 -18.15 -8.17 4.37
CA ILE A 255 -17.77 -9.58 4.26
C ILE A 255 -17.18 -10.12 5.57
N PHE A 256 -16.44 -9.30 6.33
CA PHE A 256 -15.84 -9.67 7.61
C PHE A 256 -16.87 -9.93 8.71
N GLN A 257 -18.10 -9.46 8.52
CA GLN A 257 -19.18 -9.66 9.48
C GLN A 257 -20.10 -10.82 9.13
N THR A 258 -20.24 -11.09 7.83
CA THR A 258 -21.24 -12.02 7.31
C THR A 258 -20.68 -13.37 6.93
N VAL A 259 -19.37 -13.49 6.74
CA VAL A 259 -18.69 -14.74 6.42
C VAL A 259 -17.82 -15.17 7.60
N PRO A 260 -18.24 -16.18 8.38
CA PRO A 260 -17.43 -16.74 9.46
C PRO A 260 -16.10 -17.29 8.94
N GLY A 261 -15.01 -17.05 9.67
CA GLY A 261 -13.68 -17.55 9.32
C GLY A 261 -13.06 -16.90 8.07
N VAL A 262 -13.58 -15.75 7.60
CA VAL A 262 -13.09 -15.15 6.34
C VAL A 262 -11.64 -14.69 6.39
N ILE A 263 -11.11 -14.33 7.57
CA ILE A 263 -9.68 -14.02 7.74
C ILE A 263 -8.86 -15.26 7.37
N ASP A 264 -9.21 -16.43 7.89
CA ASP A 264 -8.53 -17.69 7.59
C ASP A 264 -8.64 -18.06 6.10
N MET A 265 -9.76 -17.70 5.46
CA MET A 265 -9.92 -17.88 4.01
C MET A 265 -8.98 -16.95 3.22
N PHE A 266 -8.89 -15.67 3.59
CA PHE A 266 -7.93 -14.74 2.98
C PHE A 266 -6.48 -15.18 3.21
N SER A 267 -6.14 -15.64 4.41
CA SER A 267 -4.81 -16.17 4.74
C SER A 267 -4.40 -17.32 3.81
N ARG A 268 -5.33 -18.25 3.52
CA ARG A 268 -5.11 -19.31 2.52
C ARG A 268 -4.98 -18.74 1.11
N SER A 269 -5.83 -17.78 0.76
CA SER A 269 -5.89 -17.17 -0.57
C SER A 269 -4.59 -16.46 -0.94
N PHE A 270 -3.98 -15.75 0.01
CA PHE A 270 -2.70 -15.03 -0.20
C PHE A 270 -1.56 -15.92 -0.67
N THR A 271 -1.61 -17.22 -0.39
CA THR A 271 -0.53 -18.16 -0.73
C THR A 271 -0.91 -19.18 -1.80
N GLN A 272 -2.16 -19.15 -2.29
CA GLN A 272 -2.69 -20.10 -3.26
C GLN A 272 -3.14 -19.45 -4.57
N GLN A 273 -3.69 -18.24 -4.52
CA GLN A 273 -4.12 -17.55 -5.73
C GLN A 273 -2.97 -16.74 -6.32
N ALA A 274 -2.65 -17.00 -7.59
CA ALA A 274 -1.67 -16.22 -8.32
C ALA A 274 -2.16 -14.77 -8.55
N ILE A 275 -1.23 -13.82 -8.45
CA ILE A 275 -1.43 -12.46 -8.95
C ILE A 275 -1.62 -12.45 -10.48
N GLN A 276 -2.18 -11.37 -11.02
CA GLN A 276 -2.11 -11.09 -12.45
C GLN A 276 -0.67 -10.78 -12.87
N LYS A 277 -0.41 -10.81 -14.18
CA LYS A 277 0.91 -10.53 -14.73
C LYS A 277 1.20 -9.03 -14.70
N PHE A 278 2.48 -8.69 -14.60
CA PHE A 278 2.94 -7.33 -14.85
C PHE A 278 2.95 -7.08 -16.37
N ASP A 279 1.86 -6.53 -16.88
CA ASP A 279 1.71 -6.14 -18.28
C ASP A 279 0.69 -4.99 -18.45
N SER A 280 0.34 -4.68 -19.70
CA SER A 280 -0.61 -3.60 -20.03
C SER A 280 -2.07 -3.95 -19.76
N PHE A 281 -2.38 -5.18 -19.32
CA PHE A 281 -3.75 -5.60 -19.03
C PHE A 281 -4.07 -5.34 -17.56
N VAL A 282 -5.18 -4.66 -17.35
CA VAL A 282 -5.73 -4.39 -16.02
C VAL A 282 -7.17 -4.88 -16.01
N THR A 283 -7.56 -5.53 -14.91
CA THR A 283 -8.93 -6.02 -14.75
C THR A 283 -9.97 -4.90 -14.90
N ASN A 284 -11.11 -5.24 -15.51
CA ASN A 284 -12.25 -4.33 -15.63
C ASN A 284 -12.77 -3.83 -14.27
N ASP A 285 -12.52 -4.59 -13.20
CA ASP A 285 -12.86 -4.18 -11.84
C ASP A 285 -12.13 -2.89 -11.42
N LEU A 286 -10.98 -2.58 -12.03
CA LEU A 286 -10.22 -1.35 -11.80
C LEU A 286 -10.36 -0.31 -12.92
N THR A 287 -10.61 -0.70 -14.18
CA THR A 287 -10.71 0.27 -15.29
C THR A 287 -12.12 0.76 -15.58
N ASN A 288 -13.16 0.06 -15.13
CA ASN A 288 -14.56 0.39 -15.44
C ASN A 288 -15.47 0.38 -14.21
N HIS A 289 -15.03 -0.28 -13.13
CA HIS A 289 -15.85 -0.54 -11.95
C HIS A 289 -15.15 -0.13 -10.64
N LEU A 290 -14.10 0.69 -10.70
CA LEU A 290 -13.42 1.16 -9.49
C LEU A 290 -14.40 1.96 -8.63
N PHE A 291 -14.56 1.55 -7.37
CA PHE A 291 -15.49 2.18 -6.42
C PHE A 291 -16.94 2.24 -6.93
N GLN A 292 -17.36 1.25 -7.72
CA GLN A 292 -18.76 1.04 -8.09
C GLN A 292 -19.66 1.00 -6.84
N THR A 293 -20.86 1.58 -6.93
CA THR A 293 -21.88 1.50 -5.87
C THR A 293 -23.05 0.62 -6.29
N PRO A 294 -23.88 0.12 -5.36
CA PRO A 294 -25.10 -0.63 -5.72
C PRO A 294 -26.07 0.17 -6.61
N GLN A 295 -26.05 1.51 -6.52
CA GLN A 295 -26.92 2.40 -7.29
C GLN A 295 -26.39 2.67 -8.71
N GLN A 296 -25.09 2.53 -8.95
CA GLN A 296 -24.46 2.73 -10.25
C GLN A 296 -23.67 1.48 -10.61
N ASN A 297 -24.12 0.73 -11.62
CA ASN A 297 -23.48 -0.51 -12.08
C ASN A 297 -22.16 -0.30 -12.88
N PHE A 298 -21.45 0.79 -12.60
CA PHE A 298 -20.13 1.14 -13.11
C PHE A 298 -19.43 2.07 -12.12
N GLY A 299 -18.12 2.23 -12.28
CA GLY A 299 -17.26 3.04 -11.42
C GLY A 299 -16.29 3.89 -12.24
N MET A 300 -15.20 4.30 -11.62
CA MET A 300 -14.13 5.05 -12.27
C MET A 300 -13.12 4.12 -12.96
N ASP A 301 -12.23 4.74 -13.72
CA ASP A 301 -11.07 4.10 -14.34
C ASP A 301 -9.79 4.45 -13.57
N LEU A 302 -9.22 3.48 -12.87
CA LEU A 302 -7.98 3.63 -12.13
C LEU A 302 -6.79 4.00 -13.02
N MET A 303 -6.76 3.52 -14.26
CA MET A 303 -5.65 3.82 -15.18
C MET A 303 -5.72 5.27 -15.60
N SER A 304 -6.90 5.74 -16.02
CA SER A 304 -7.14 7.17 -16.28
C SER A 304 -6.81 8.04 -15.06
N LEU A 305 -7.18 7.60 -13.84
CA LEU A 305 -6.82 8.30 -12.59
C LEU A 305 -5.31 8.35 -12.34
N ASN A 306 -4.56 7.29 -12.66
CA ASN A 306 -3.09 7.27 -12.50
C ASN A 306 -2.43 8.26 -13.45
N LEU A 307 -2.81 8.25 -14.73
CA LEU A 307 -2.28 9.18 -15.72
C LEU A 307 -2.58 10.62 -15.32
N HIS A 308 -3.83 10.91 -14.98
CA HIS A 308 -4.23 12.24 -14.59
C HIS A 308 -3.56 12.71 -13.29
N ARG A 309 -3.31 11.79 -12.34
CA ARG A 309 -2.58 12.10 -11.11
C ARG A 309 -1.09 12.37 -11.37
N GLY A 310 -0.45 11.65 -12.29
CA GLY A 310 0.92 11.96 -12.73
C GLY A 310 1.05 13.39 -13.24
N ARG A 311 0.09 13.80 -14.08
CA ARG A 311 0.03 15.18 -14.61
C ARG A 311 -0.27 16.21 -13.53
N ASP A 312 -1.16 15.90 -12.58
CA ASP A 312 -1.51 16.79 -11.45
C ASP A 312 -0.30 17.10 -10.57
N HIS A 313 0.56 16.10 -10.39
CA HIS A 313 1.78 16.18 -9.61
C HIS A 313 3.00 16.68 -10.40
N GLY A 314 2.84 17.00 -11.69
CA GLY A 314 3.96 17.45 -12.53
C GLY A 314 5.07 16.40 -12.69
N VAL A 315 4.74 15.11 -12.59
CA VAL A 315 5.71 14.03 -12.82
C VAL A 315 6.27 14.17 -14.22
N ALA A 316 7.60 14.20 -14.33
CA ALA A 316 8.26 14.39 -15.61
C ALA A 316 7.86 13.28 -16.60
N PRO A 317 7.76 13.58 -17.91
CA PRO A 317 7.47 12.56 -18.90
C PRO A 317 8.54 11.45 -18.93
N TYR A 318 8.14 10.28 -19.43
CA TYR A 318 8.98 9.09 -19.46
C TYR A 318 10.34 9.32 -20.10
N ASN A 319 10.41 9.98 -21.26
CA ASN A 319 11.68 10.22 -21.96
C ASN A 319 12.51 11.35 -21.36
N ALA A 320 11.92 12.28 -20.60
CA ALA A 320 12.71 13.17 -19.74
C ALA A 320 13.42 12.37 -18.63
N ILE A 321 12.86 11.23 -18.24
CA ILE A 321 13.46 10.29 -17.28
C ILE A 321 14.35 9.23 -17.97
N ARG A 322 14.24 9.02 -19.30
CA ARG A 322 14.88 7.89 -20.01
C ARG A 322 15.69 8.14 -21.28
N GLU A 323 15.56 9.28 -21.96
CA GLU A 323 15.99 9.48 -23.36
C GLU A 323 15.41 8.43 -24.36
N VAL A 324 14.48 8.88 -25.21
CA VAL A 324 14.00 8.27 -26.48
C VAL A 324 12.98 7.11 -26.42
N LEU A 325 11.75 7.36 -26.92
CA LEU A 325 11.02 6.66 -28.01
C LEU A 325 9.52 7.06 -28.09
N SER A 326 8.99 7.14 -29.32
CA SER A 326 7.62 7.52 -29.73
C SER A 326 6.85 6.38 -30.38
N GLN A 327 5.54 6.33 -30.17
CA GLN A 327 4.55 5.91 -31.20
C GLN A 327 3.07 6.16 -30.83
N ILE A 328 2.74 6.65 -29.63
CA ILE A 328 1.34 6.94 -29.21
C ILE A 328 1.13 8.44 -28.87
N TYR A 329 2.22 9.15 -28.65
CA TYR A 329 2.23 10.55 -28.27
C TYR A 329 2.73 11.42 -29.44
N ALA A 330 2.29 12.68 -29.50
CA ALA A 330 2.68 13.61 -30.57
C ALA A 330 4.21 13.79 -30.63
N HIS A 331 4.88 13.72 -29.48
CA HIS A 331 6.32 13.57 -29.34
C HIS A 331 6.65 12.40 -28.38
N PRO A 332 7.78 11.67 -28.55
CA PRO A 332 8.29 10.74 -27.54
C PRO A 332 8.22 11.31 -26.10
N ASP A 333 8.46 12.61 -25.97
CA ASP A 333 8.57 13.30 -24.68
C ASP A 333 7.24 13.62 -24.02
N ASP A 334 6.09 13.28 -24.61
CA ASP A 334 4.79 13.45 -23.92
C ASP A 334 4.31 12.16 -23.23
N VAL A 335 5.07 11.05 -23.34
CA VAL A 335 4.70 9.78 -22.72
C VAL A 335 4.60 9.94 -21.21
N ASP A 336 3.41 9.71 -20.64
CA ASP A 336 3.25 9.74 -19.18
C ASP A 336 4.20 8.71 -18.55
N PHE A 337 4.95 9.10 -17.51
CA PHE A 337 5.94 8.24 -16.85
C PHE A 337 5.40 6.85 -16.49
N PHE A 338 4.13 6.80 -16.07
CA PHE A 338 3.45 5.55 -15.74
C PHE A 338 3.37 4.61 -16.95
N VAL A 339 2.94 5.13 -18.12
CA VAL A 339 2.77 4.34 -19.34
C VAL A 339 4.10 3.79 -19.81
N GLY A 340 5.13 4.65 -19.85
CA GLY A 340 6.45 4.25 -20.29
C GLY A 340 7.05 3.17 -19.39
N GLY A 341 7.01 3.36 -18.07
CA GLY A 341 7.54 2.37 -17.12
C GLY A 341 6.78 1.04 -17.12
N MET A 342 5.44 1.06 -17.31
CA MET A 342 4.62 -0.15 -17.50
C MET A 342 4.93 -0.89 -18.81
N SER A 343 5.45 -0.18 -19.82
CA SER A 343 5.75 -0.74 -21.15
C SER A 343 7.13 -1.41 -21.23
N GLU A 344 7.95 -1.26 -20.19
CA GLU A 344 9.28 -1.85 -20.15
C GLU A 344 9.25 -3.36 -19.91
N LYS A 345 10.19 -4.07 -20.54
CA LYS A 345 10.42 -5.47 -20.22
C LYS A 345 11.01 -5.61 -18.82
N PRO A 346 10.52 -6.56 -17.99
CA PRO A 346 11.12 -6.85 -16.71
C PRO A 346 12.61 -7.19 -16.81
N VAL A 347 13.39 -6.78 -15.81
CA VAL A 347 14.78 -7.22 -15.68
C VAL A 347 14.86 -8.69 -15.31
N SER A 348 16.02 -9.32 -15.54
CA SER A 348 16.22 -10.72 -15.16
C SER A 348 16.05 -10.92 -13.65
N GLY A 349 15.14 -11.82 -13.28
CA GLY A 349 14.87 -12.17 -11.88
C GLY A 349 14.07 -11.14 -11.07
N GLY A 350 13.59 -10.06 -11.71
CA GLY A 350 12.71 -9.05 -11.10
C GLY A 350 11.41 -8.88 -11.89
N LEU A 351 10.45 -8.18 -11.29
CA LEU A 351 9.15 -7.90 -11.92
C LEU A 351 9.16 -6.61 -12.73
N LEU A 352 9.99 -5.63 -12.35
CA LEU A 352 9.98 -4.29 -12.93
C LEU A 352 10.96 -4.15 -14.09
N GLY A 353 10.61 -3.27 -15.04
CA GLY A 353 11.58 -2.72 -15.98
C GLY A 353 12.56 -1.75 -15.32
N TRP A 354 13.67 -1.47 -16.00
CA TRP A 354 14.79 -0.65 -15.51
C TRP A 354 14.38 0.67 -14.87
N THR A 355 13.42 1.40 -15.42
CA THR A 355 13.12 2.75 -14.90
C THR A 355 12.35 2.71 -13.59
N PHE A 356 11.28 1.91 -13.54
CA PHE A 356 10.57 1.68 -12.28
C PHE A 356 11.48 1.00 -11.27
N LEU A 357 12.35 0.09 -11.70
CA LEU A 357 13.36 -0.53 -10.87
C LEU A 357 14.27 0.51 -10.21
N CYS A 358 14.81 1.48 -10.97
CA CYS A 358 15.65 2.53 -10.42
C CYS A 358 14.90 3.39 -9.40
N VAL A 359 13.69 3.85 -9.71
CA VAL A 359 12.91 4.71 -8.80
C VAL A 359 12.48 3.95 -7.53
N VAL A 360 11.97 2.73 -7.69
CA VAL A 360 11.54 1.89 -6.56
C VAL A 360 12.73 1.50 -5.71
N GLY A 361 13.80 1.02 -6.35
CA GLY A 361 15.03 0.60 -5.69
C GLY A 361 15.74 1.71 -4.93
N ASP A 362 15.89 2.89 -5.53
CA ASP A 362 16.45 4.09 -4.87
C ASP A 362 15.62 4.47 -3.65
N GLN A 363 14.29 4.50 -3.77
CA GLN A 363 13.42 4.84 -2.64
C GLN A 363 13.56 3.86 -1.47
N PHE A 364 13.61 2.54 -1.72
CA PHE A 364 13.83 1.54 -0.67
C PHE A 364 15.24 1.65 -0.07
N ALA A 365 16.26 1.98 -0.87
CA ALA A 365 17.61 2.21 -0.36
C ALA A 365 17.66 3.42 0.58
N ARG A 366 16.99 4.52 0.22
CA ARG A 366 16.88 5.71 1.08
C ARG A 366 16.07 5.43 2.35
N ALA A 367 14.96 4.71 2.22
CA ALA A 367 14.13 4.33 3.37
C ALA A 367 14.88 3.43 4.37
N LYS A 368 15.74 2.52 3.88
CA LYS A 368 16.60 1.69 4.74
C LYS A 368 17.75 2.47 5.36
N LYS A 369 18.56 3.13 4.52
CA LYS A 369 19.84 3.75 4.94
C LYS A 369 19.66 5.11 5.62
N GLY A 370 18.53 5.77 5.41
CA GLY A 370 18.17 7.01 6.11
C GLY A 370 17.49 6.78 7.45
N ASP A 371 17.06 5.54 7.77
CA ASP A 371 16.28 5.24 8.97
C ASP A 371 17.18 4.78 10.13
N ARG A 372 17.31 5.63 11.15
CA ARG A 372 18.05 5.31 12.40
C ARG A 372 17.35 4.26 13.28
N PHE A 373 16.11 3.89 12.95
CA PHE A 373 15.32 2.85 13.60
C PHE A 373 15.11 1.64 12.70
N PHE A 374 15.78 1.57 11.53
CA PHE A 374 15.74 0.36 10.72
C PHE A 374 16.21 -0.84 11.54
N TYR A 375 15.51 -1.96 11.45
CA TYR A 375 15.55 -2.97 12.50
C TYR A 375 16.94 -3.53 12.81
N ASP A 376 17.82 -3.67 11.80
CA ASP A 376 19.15 -4.26 11.97
C ASP A 376 20.29 -3.23 12.19
N VAL A 377 19.97 -1.94 12.34
CA VAL A 377 20.99 -0.90 12.55
C VAL A 377 21.67 -1.04 13.91
N GLY A 378 22.99 -0.95 13.94
CA GLY A 378 23.82 -0.99 15.15
C GLY A 378 24.15 0.40 15.70
N GLY A 379 24.41 0.46 17.00
CA GLY A 379 24.93 1.67 17.66
C GLY A 379 23.94 2.84 17.77
N GLN A 380 22.64 2.60 17.53
CA GLN A 380 21.59 3.60 17.70
C GLN A 380 20.84 3.36 19.04
N PRO A 381 20.23 4.40 19.66
CA PRO A 381 19.47 4.24 20.89
C PRO A 381 18.33 3.21 20.80
N GLY A 382 17.77 3.01 19.61
CA GLY A 382 16.70 2.04 19.33
C GLY A 382 17.19 0.70 18.77
N SER A 383 18.49 0.43 18.74
CA SER A 383 19.04 -0.84 18.25
C SER A 383 18.57 -2.01 19.12
N PHE A 384 18.13 -3.09 18.48
CA PHE A 384 17.91 -4.36 19.17
C PHE A 384 19.23 -4.98 19.61
N SER A 385 19.22 -5.88 20.59
CA SER A 385 20.39 -6.72 20.88
C SER A 385 20.60 -7.76 19.77
N GLU A 386 21.80 -8.32 19.65
CA GLU A 386 22.05 -9.37 18.64
C GLU A 386 21.12 -10.58 18.81
N VAL A 387 20.82 -10.96 20.06
CA VAL A 387 19.89 -12.06 20.35
C VAL A 387 18.48 -11.72 19.86
N GLN A 388 18.01 -10.50 20.11
CA GLN A 388 16.71 -10.04 19.59
C GLN A 388 16.68 -10.00 18.06
N LEU A 389 17.76 -9.54 17.42
CA LEU A 389 17.88 -9.55 15.95
C LEU A 389 17.82 -10.95 15.36
N GLN A 390 18.43 -11.94 16.03
CA GLN A 390 18.36 -13.33 15.58
C GLN A 390 16.94 -13.89 15.66
N GLU A 391 16.12 -13.45 16.62
CA GLU A 391 14.70 -13.82 16.66
C GLU A 391 13.89 -13.09 15.58
N ILE A 392 14.11 -11.79 15.37
CA ILE A 392 13.43 -11.01 14.32
C ILE A 392 13.72 -11.57 12.92
N ARG A 393 14.95 -12.04 12.66
CA ARG A 393 15.35 -12.65 11.38
C ARG A 393 14.66 -14.00 11.07
N LYS A 394 13.88 -14.54 12.01
CA LYS A 394 13.03 -15.73 11.79
C LYS A 394 11.61 -15.35 11.32
N ALA A 395 11.25 -14.07 11.41
CA ALA A 395 9.95 -13.60 10.97
C ALA A 395 9.78 -13.84 9.47
N SER A 396 8.62 -14.35 9.09
CA SER A 396 8.24 -14.61 7.70
C SER A 396 6.77 -14.30 7.51
N TRP A 397 6.35 -13.97 6.30
CA TRP A 397 4.92 -13.75 6.05
C TRP A 397 4.10 -15.02 6.33
N ALA A 398 4.67 -16.20 6.03
CA ALA A 398 4.10 -17.49 6.40
C ALA A 398 3.83 -17.61 7.91
N ARG A 399 4.78 -17.19 8.76
CA ARG A 399 4.62 -17.24 10.22
C ARG A 399 3.54 -16.27 10.71
N ILE A 400 3.50 -15.05 10.17
CA ILE A 400 2.45 -14.07 10.50
C ILE A 400 1.07 -14.64 10.18
N LEU A 401 0.90 -15.32 9.04
CA LEU A 401 -0.35 -15.98 8.69
C LEU A 401 -0.73 -17.08 9.69
N CYS A 402 0.21 -17.95 10.07
CA CYS A 402 -0.03 -19.04 11.01
C CYS A 402 -0.37 -18.56 12.43
N ASP A 403 0.36 -17.56 12.94
CA ASP A 403 0.20 -17.09 14.32
C ASP A 403 -1.08 -16.24 14.52
N ASN A 404 -1.66 -15.72 13.44
CA ASN A 404 -2.75 -14.74 13.49
C ASN A 404 -4.04 -15.17 12.77
N SER A 405 -4.06 -16.38 12.20
CA SER A 405 -5.28 -17.01 11.69
C SER A 405 -5.83 -17.97 12.75
N ASP A 406 -7.14 -18.12 12.82
CA ASP A 406 -7.80 -18.90 13.87
C ASP A 406 -7.73 -20.41 13.56
N ASN A 407 -7.90 -20.79 12.28
CA ASN A 407 -7.83 -22.17 11.81
C ASN A 407 -6.97 -22.24 10.54
N LEU A 408 -5.64 -22.20 10.66
CA LEU A 408 -4.71 -22.39 9.55
C LEU A 408 -3.67 -23.46 9.90
N ASP A 409 -3.92 -24.71 9.48
CA ASP A 409 -3.09 -25.87 9.85
C ASP A 409 -1.68 -25.85 9.24
N GLY A 410 -1.50 -25.12 8.15
CA GLY A 410 -0.20 -24.97 7.50
C GLY A 410 -0.26 -24.03 6.29
N VAL A 411 0.89 -23.44 5.98
CA VAL A 411 1.09 -22.59 4.81
C VAL A 411 2.48 -22.86 4.25
N GLN A 412 2.67 -22.64 2.94
CA GLN A 412 4.01 -22.76 2.36
C GLN A 412 4.98 -21.72 2.97
N PRO A 413 6.25 -22.06 3.20
CA PRO A 413 7.20 -21.14 3.82
C PRO A 413 7.48 -19.88 2.99
N LEU A 414 7.53 -20.00 1.65
CA LEU A 414 7.79 -18.88 0.74
C LEU A 414 6.46 -18.23 0.32
N ALA A 415 5.77 -17.58 1.26
CA ALA A 415 4.40 -17.11 1.09
C ALA A 415 4.16 -16.11 -0.07
N PHE A 416 5.21 -15.50 -0.62
CA PHE A 416 5.15 -14.64 -1.82
C PHE A 416 5.41 -15.37 -3.16
N ARG A 417 5.73 -16.66 -3.12
CA ARG A 417 5.85 -17.52 -4.31
C ARG A 417 4.61 -18.41 -4.41
N LEU A 418 4.36 -19.04 -5.56
CA LEU A 418 3.35 -20.10 -5.62
C LEU A 418 3.98 -21.42 -5.14
N PRO A 419 3.19 -22.35 -4.55
CA PRO A 419 3.72 -23.61 -4.01
C PRO A 419 4.52 -24.45 -5.03
N ASN A 420 4.29 -24.25 -6.32
CA ASN A 420 4.93 -24.97 -7.42
C ASN A 420 6.09 -24.19 -8.08
N GLN A 421 6.46 -23.04 -7.54
CA GLN A 421 7.59 -22.22 -8.01
C GLN A 421 8.72 -22.28 -6.98
N SER A 422 9.66 -23.22 -7.19
CA SER A 422 10.88 -23.36 -6.38
C SER A 422 11.85 -22.21 -6.64
#